data_AF-A0A7K2CRP5-F1
#
_entry.id   AF-A0A7K2CRP5-F1
#
_cell.length_a   1.000
_cell.length_b   1.000
_cell.length_c   1.000
_cell.angle_alpha   90.00
_cell.angle_beta   90.00
_cell.angle_gamma   90.00
#
_symmetry.space_group_name_H-M   'P 1'
#
loop_
_entity.id
_entity.type
_entity.pdbx_description
1 polymer ?
#
loop_
_entity_poly.entity_id
_entity_poly.type
_entity_poly.pdbx_seq_one_letter_code
_entity_poly.pdbx_strand_id
1 'polypeptide(L)'
;MSGPPGSPRTGCRGGPAQSCRNRARPSASDANNQLPTRQAALGALSPRSSLDNRASAVNHWPVTVEAVAAHEAFHHRILEAARTLTEAEQIAPSACAGWRVRDVVAHIGAGARNLIDPLPVPDERLPLPSVREREHDVHVDIRRIWPIAEVIEELDHYGGQRLTRLSALQSEPLASSPLEVPGLGTYPMHAVANGLAFDCFCHLYHDIAAPGGPVQRELPPPTHEELHPVVQWMMWGLPQMQGPE
;
A
#
# COMPACT_ATOMS: atom_id res chain seq x y z
N MET A 1 16.60 55.33 24.99
CA MET A 1 17.82 55.66 25.76
C MET A 1 17.64 55.03 27.14
N SER A 2 18.47 54.19 27.72
CA SER A 2 19.71 53.47 27.38
C SER A 2 19.87 52.43 28.53
N GLY A 3 20.30 51.20 28.26
CA GLY A 3 20.88 50.33 29.30
C GLY A 3 22.33 50.77 29.61
N PRO A 4 23.25 49.94 30.17
CA PRO A 4 23.18 48.63 30.88
C PRO A 4 24.04 48.74 32.20
N PRO A 5 24.91 47.81 32.69
CA PRO A 5 25.11 46.35 32.51
C PRO A 5 25.35 45.53 33.82
N GLY A 6 25.50 44.19 33.70
CA GLY A 6 26.29 43.40 34.66
C GLY A 6 26.04 41.89 34.67
N SER A 7 26.86 41.11 33.95
CA SER A 7 27.15 39.70 34.26
C SER A 7 28.55 39.57 34.86
N PRO A 8 28.83 38.49 35.60
CA PRO A 8 30.06 37.75 35.33
C PRO A 8 29.90 36.22 35.28
N ARG A 9 30.87 35.65 34.57
CA ARG A 9 31.12 34.24 34.20
C ARG A 9 31.63 33.38 35.37
N THR A 10 31.56 32.04 35.19
CA THR A 10 32.63 31.00 35.34
C THR A 10 31.97 29.63 35.65
N GLY A 11 32.41 28.46 35.18
CA GLY A 11 33.56 28.10 34.35
C GLY A 11 33.53 26.59 33.98
N CYS A 12 34.23 26.26 32.89
CA CYS A 12 34.59 24.89 32.49
C CYS A 12 35.75 24.33 33.36
N ARG A 13 35.82 23.00 33.51
CA ARG A 13 36.97 22.09 33.74
C ARG A 13 36.37 20.72 34.14
N GLY A 14 36.79 19.53 33.72
CA GLY A 14 37.87 18.99 32.89
C GLY A 14 37.83 17.44 33.03
N GLY A 15 38.27 16.69 32.01
CA GLY A 15 38.52 15.23 32.11
C GLY A 15 39.72 14.89 33.03
N PRO A 16 40.17 13.62 33.16
CA PRO A 16 40.66 12.81 32.04
C PRO A 16 40.47 11.27 32.15
N ALA A 17 41.07 10.56 31.18
CA ALA A 17 41.02 9.15 30.82
C ALA A 17 41.89 8.17 31.66
N GLN A 18 41.85 6.88 31.24
CA GLN A 18 42.65 5.67 31.57
C GLN A 18 41.89 4.65 32.44
N SER A 19 41.88 3.33 32.17
CA SER A 19 42.99 2.45 31.80
C SER A 19 42.50 1.11 31.20
N CYS A 20 43.34 0.56 30.31
CA CYS A 20 43.35 -0.79 29.74
C CYS A 20 43.40 -1.92 30.80
N ARG A 21 42.95 -3.14 30.43
CA ARG A 21 43.81 -4.35 30.37
C ARG A 21 43.07 -5.63 29.88
N ASN A 22 43.84 -6.37 29.09
CA ASN A 22 43.62 -7.65 28.41
C ASN A 22 43.28 -8.87 29.30
N ARG A 23 42.61 -9.87 28.69
CA ARG A 23 42.95 -11.32 28.59
C ARG A 23 41.72 -12.06 28.05
N ALA A 24 41.74 -13.09 27.21
CA ALA A 24 42.78 -13.79 26.47
C ALA A 24 42.06 -14.64 25.38
N ARG A 25 42.70 -14.83 24.22
CA ARG A 25 42.38 -15.91 23.26
C ARG A 25 42.92 -17.25 23.78
N PRO A 26 42.41 -18.37 23.25
CA PRO A 26 43.31 -19.38 22.69
C PRO A 26 43.06 -19.63 21.19
N SER A 27 44.16 -19.78 20.44
CA SER A 27 44.26 -20.52 19.17
C SER A 27 44.37 -22.03 19.48
N ALA A 28 44.32 -23.01 18.57
CA ALA A 28 44.52 -23.07 17.11
C ALA A 28 43.96 -24.42 16.58
N SER A 29 43.94 -24.51 15.23
CA SER A 29 44.22 -25.70 14.39
C SER A 29 43.23 -26.87 14.42
N ASP A 30 42.86 -27.54 13.33
CA ASP A 30 43.23 -27.47 11.91
C ASP A 30 42.18 -28.27 11.12
N ALA A 31 42.16 -28.06 9.80
CA ALA A 31 41.98 -29.06 8.74
C ALA A 31 40.80 -28.90 7.76
N ASN A 32 41.22 -28.79 6.49
CA ASN A 32 40.59 -29.28 5.25
C ASN A 32 39.38 -28.57 4.64
N ASN A 33 39.70 -27.54 3.87
CA ASN A 33 39.69 -27.54 2.40
C ASN A 33 38.96 -28.71 1.70
N GLN A 34 37.87 -28.43 0.98
CA GLN A 34 37.68 -28.69 -0.46
C GLN A 34 36.23 -28.39 -0.92
N LEU A 35 36.09 -27.40 -1.79
CA LEU A 35 34.92 -27.16 -2.65
C LEU A 35 35.00 -28.08 -3.89
N PRO A 36 33.88 -28.64 -4.39
CA PRO A 36 33.84 -29.13 -5.76
C PRO A 36 33.09 -28.14 -6.68
N THR A 37 33.78 -27.87 -7.79
CA THR A 37 33.41 -27.13 -8.98
C THR A 37 32.35 -27.86 -9.83
N ARG A 38 31.57 -27.06 -10.57
CA ARG A 38 30.60 -27.46 -11.60
C ARG A 38 31.19 -28.38 -12.67
N GLN A 39 30.45 -29.41 -13.09
CA GLN A 39 30.36 -29.79 -14.52
C GLN A 39 29.06 -30.53 -14.84
N ALA A 40 28.61 -30.29 -16.08
CA ALA A 40 27.31 -30.61 -16.65
C ALA A 40 27.01 -32.11 -16.83
N ALA A 41 25.72 -32.45 -16.80
CA ALA A 41 25.17 -33.61 -17.50
C ALA A 41 23.75 -33.30 -18.00
N LEU A 42 23.64 -33.09 -19.32
CA LEU A 42 22.41 -33.22 -20.09
C LEU A 42 21.98 -34.69 -20.03
N GLY A 43 20.82 -34.97 -19.45
CA GLY A 43 20.22 -36.30 -19.40
C GLY A 43 18.74 -36.23 -19.73
N ALA A 44 18.39 -36.86 -20.85
CA ALA A 44 17.04 -36.93 -21.41
C ALA A 44 16.03 -37.59 -20.46
N LEU A 45 14.79 -37.07 -20.43
CA LEU A 45 13.64 -37.74 -19.85
C LEU A 45 12.55 -37.88 -20.93
N SER A 46 12.23 -39.13 -21.27
CA SER A 46 11.08 -39.53 -22.09
C SER A 46 9.75 -39.32 -21.34
N PRO A 47 8.61 -39.20 -22.06
CA PRO A 47 7.39 -38.64 -21.51
C PRO A 47 6.60 -39.68 -20.71
N ARG A 48 6.22 -39.34 -19.47
CA ARG A 48 5.14 -40.06 -18.78
C ARG A 48 3.81 -39.49 -19.24
N SER A 49 3.02 -40.39 -19.83
CA SER A 49 1.67 -40.19 -20.32
C SER A 49 0.66 -39.96 -19.21
N SER A 50 -0.28 -39.05 -19.52
CA SER A 50 -1.67 -39.00 -19.08
C SER A 50 -1.93 -39.10 -17.58
N LEU A 51 -2.14 -37.94 -16.94
CA LEU A 51 -3.22 -37.72 -15.94
C LEU A 51 -3.42 -36.22 -15.56
N ASP A 52 -2.79 -35.25 -16.24
CA ASP A 52 -2.95 -33.81 -15.93
C ASP A 52 -3.78 -33.06 -16.98
N ASN A 53 -5.05 -33.43 -17.16
CA ASN A 53 -5.95 -32.70 -18.08
C ASN A 53 -7.18 -32.11 -17.38
N ARG A 54 -6.99 -31.54 -16.17
CA ARG A 54 -8.00 -30.76 -15.45
C ARG A 54 -7.53 -29.39 -14.95
N ALA A 55 -6.36 -28.91 -15.40
CA ALA A 55 -5.80 -27.62 -14.99
C ALA A 55 -5.55 -26.66 -16.16
N SER A 56 -6.44 -26.63 -17.16
CA SER A 56 -6.34 -25.69 -18.30
C SER A 56 -7.60 -24.85 -18.52
N ALA A 57 -8.34 -24.52 -17.47
CA ALA A 57 -9.10 -23.27 -17.50
C ALA A 57 -8.06 -22.16 -17.37
N VAL A 58 -7.50 -21.72 -18.50
CA VAL A 58 -6.77 -20.46 -18.56
C VAL A 58 -7.74 -19.42 -18.04
N ASN A 59 -7.48 -18.87 -16.85
CA ASN A 59 -8.25 -17.75 -16.30
C ASN A 59 -8.04 -16.58 -17.26
N HIS A 60 -8.86 -16.49 -18.30
CA HIS A 60 -8.86 -15.33 -19.18
C HIS A 60 -9.53 -14.21 -18.40
N TRP A 61 -8.72 -13.42 -17.72
CA TRP A 61 -9.15 -12.17 -17.12
C TRP A 61 -9.27 -11.14 -18.25
N PRO A 62 -10.48 -10.73 -18.63
CA PRO A 62 -10.62 -9.68 -19.63
C PRO A 62 -10.08 -8.37 -19.07
N VAL A 63 -9.38 -7.62 -19.91
CA VAL A 63 -8.99 -6.23 -19.60
C VAL A 63 -10.26 -5.39 -19.46
N THR A 64 -10.37 -4.67 -18.35
CA THR A 64 -11.47 -3.76 -18.05
C THR A 64 -10.98 -2.33 -18.13
N VAL A 65 -10.97 -1.77 -19.35
CA VAL A 65 -10.57 -0.37 -19.57
C VAL A 65 -11.49 0.60 -18.82
N GLU A 66 -12.74 0.19 -18.58
CA GLU A 66 -13.75 0.90 -17.79
C GLU A 66 -13.33 1.05 -16.32
N ALA A 67 -12.48 0.16 -15.80
CA ALA A 67 -11.99 0.25 -14.42
C ALA A 67 -11.21 1.54 -14.15
N VAL A 68 -10.48 2.04 -15.16
CA VAL A 68 -9.75 3.31 -15.05
C VAL A 68 -10.74 4.48 -14.93
N ALA A 69 -11.78 4.48 -15.75
CA ALA A 69 -12.81 5.53 -15.73
C ALA A 69 -13.63 5.50 -14.43
N ALA A 70 -13.98 4.31 -13.94
CA ALA A 70 -14.66 4.14 -12.66
C ALA A 70 -13.80 4.66 -11.49
N HIS A 71 -12.52 4.27 -11.46
CA HIS A 71 -11.56 4.76 -10.46
C HIS A 71 -11.41 6.29 -10.52
N GLU A 72 -11.33 6.88 -11.71
CA GLU A 72 -11.29 8.33 -11.91
C GLU A 72 -12.53 9.02 -11.32
N ALA A 73 -13.72 8.51 -11.65
CA ALA A 73 -14.98 9.07 -11.16
C ALA A 73 -15.06 9.03 -9.62
N PHE A 74 -14.73 7.89 -9.00
CA PHE A 74 -14.75 7.77 -7.54
C PHE A 74 -13.68 8.62 -6.88
N HIS A 75 -12.45 8.66 -7.43
CA HIS A 75 -11.38 9.49 -6.91
C HIS A 75 -11.76 10.98 -6.90
N HIS A 76 -12.36 11.49 -7.98
CA HIS A 76 -12.82 12.87 -8.04
C HIS A 76 -13.91 13.16 -7.00
N ARG A 77 -14.90 12.27 -6.84
CA ARG A 77 -15.96 12.40 -5.82
C ARG A 77 -15.39 12.41 -4.39
N ILE A 78 -14.41 11.54 -4.12
CA ILE A 78 -13.71 11.50 -2.83
C ILE A 78 -12.96 12.81 -2.59
N LEU A 79 -12.22 13.31 -3.58
CA LEU A 79 -11.45 14.54 -3.45
C LEU A 79 -12.36 15.75 -3.20
N GLU A 80 -13.50 15.82 -3.89
CA GLU A 80 -14.52 16.86 -3.67
C GLU A 80 -15.11 16.81 -2.26
N ALA A 81 -15.48 15.61 -1.80
CA ALA A 81 -15.97 15.40 -0.44
C ALA A 81 -14.90 15.79 0.59
N ALA A 82 -13.65 15.34 0.41
CA ALA A 82 -12.55 15.59 1.33
C ALA A 82 -12.25 17.09 1.48
N ARG A 83 -12.24 17.86 0.38
CA ARG A 83 -11.99 19.31 0.36
C ARG A 83 -13.03 20.14 1.11
N THR A 84 -14.18 19.55 1.41
CA THR A 84 -15.32 20.25 1.99
C THR A 84 -15.72 19.69 3.35
N LEU A 85 -14.92 18.79 3.94
CA LEU A 85 -15.15 18.27 5.28
C LEU A 85 -15.00 19.37 6.33
N THR A 86 -16.02 19.52 7.17
CA THR A 86 -15.94 20.31 8.40
C THR A 86 -15.00 19.63 9.41
N GLU A 87 -14.49 20.39 10.38
CA GLU A 87 -13.64 19.81 11.44
C GLU A 87 -14.33 18.67 12.19
N ALA A 88 -15.64 18.80 12.44
CA ALA A 88 -16.45 17.78 13.08
C ALA A 88 -16.52 16.49 12.24
N GLU A 89 -16.75 16.62 10.93
CA GLU A 89 -16.78 15.48 10.01
C GLU A 89 -15.40 14.82 9.88
N GLN A 90 -14.32 15.59 9.84
CA GLN A 90 -12.95 15.06 9.74
C GLN A 90 -12.62 14.09 10.89
N ILE A 91 -13.06 14.42 12.12
CA ILE A 91 -12.78 13.62 13.32
C ILE A 91 -13.89 12.62 13.66
N ALA A 92 -15.01 12.64 12.95
CA ALA A 92 -16.10 11.69 13.15
C ALA A 92 -15.62 10.26 12.85
N PRO A 93 -16.11 9.26 13.61
CA PRO A 93 -15.85 7.85 13.30
C PRO A 93 -16.47 7.50 11.95
N SER A 94 -15.65 7.00 11.02
CA SER A 94 -16.13 6.44 9.76
C SER A 94 -16.78 5.07 9.99
N ALA A 95 -17.43 4.50 8.96
CA ALA A 95 -17.90 3.11 9.05
C ALA A 95 -16.75 2.09 9.01
N CYS A 96 -15.56 2.50 8.54
CA CYS A 96 -14.34 1.71 8.65
C CYS A 96 -13.89 1.69 10.12
N ALA A 97 -14.07 0.55 10.77
CA ALA A 97 -13.93 0.43 12.21
C ALA A 97 -12.53 0.85 12.70
N GLY A 98 -12.49 1.76 13.67
CA GLY A 98 -11.25 2.29 14.23
C GLY A 98 -10.65 3.47 13.47
N TRP A 99 -11.22 3.84 12.33
CA TRP A 99 -10.77 4.97 11.52
C TRP A 99 -11.78 6.13 11.58
N ARG A 100 -11.25 7.35 11.68
CA ARG A 100 -12.03 8.58 11.45
C ARG A 100 -12.18 8.81 9.96
N VAL A 101 -13.09 9.68 9.53
CA VAL A 101 -13.22 10.05 8.10
C VAL A 101 -11.88 10.51 7.51
N ARG A 102 -11.11 11.33 8.25
CA ARG A 102 -9.78 11.75 7.81
C ARG A 102 -8.77 10.61 7.65
N ASP A 103 -8.93 9.54 8.42
CA ASP A 103 -8.03 8.38 8.38
C ASP A 103 -8.32 7.57 7.10
N VAL A 104 -9.59 7.48 6.68
CA VAL A 104 -9.98 6.91 5.37
C VAL A 104 -9.41 7.74 4.21
N VAL A 105 -9.50 9.07 4.26
CA VAL A 105 -8.89 9.95 3.24
C VAL A 105 -7.37 9.74 3.18
N ALA A 106 -6.73 9.63 4.35
CA ALA A 106 -5.30 9.34 4.46
C ALA A 106 -4.92 7.99 3.86
N HIS A 107 -5.74 6.96 4.05
CA HIS A 107 -5.53 5.65 3.43
C HIS A 107 -5.54 5.72 1.90
N ILE A 108 -6.55 6.40 1.32
CA ILE A 108 -6.68 6.50 -0.15
C ILE A 108 -5.52 7.31 -0.75
N GLY A 109 -5.08 8.37 -0.06
CA GLY A 109 -3.89 9.15 -0.43
C GLY A 109 -2.60 8.34 -0.33
N ALA A 110 -2.43 7.58 0.74
CA ALA A 110 -1.30 6.66 0.91
C ALA A 110 -1.24 5.62 -0.20
N GLY A 111 -2.37 4.99 -0.55
CA GLY A 111 -2.46 4.04 -1.64
C GLY A 111 -2.15 4.68 -2.99
N ALA A 112 -2.55 5.94 -3.21
CA ALA A 112 -2.21 6.69 -4.41
C ALA A 112 -0.70 6.86 -4.55
N ARG A 113 -0.06 7.31 -3.48
CA ARG A 113 1.38 7.51 -3.41
C ARG A 113 2.15 6.21 -3.57
N ASN A 114 1.71 5.12 -2.94
CA ASN A 114 2.41 3.84 -2.96
C ASN A 114 2.62 3.28 -4.39
N LEU A 115 1.69 3.57 -5.31
CA LEU A 115 1.80 3.15 -6.71
C LEU A 115 2.84 3.98 -7.52
N ILE A 116 3.20 5.16 -7.03
CA ILE A 116 3.99 6.16 -7.77
C ILE A 116 5.36 6.36 -7.16
N ASP A 117 5.40 6.65 -5.85
CA ASP A 117 6.57 6.99 -5.06
C ASP A 117 6.40 6.39 -3.65
N PRO A 118 6.62 5.07 -3.49
CA PRO A 118 6.38 4.38 -2.24
C PRO A 118 7.25 4.95 -1.11
N LEU A 119 6.61 5.39 -0.02
CA LEU A 119 7.33 5.87 1.15
C LEU A 119 8.07 4.73 1.85
N PRO A 120 9.31 4.96 2.31
CA PRO A 120 9.95 4.04 3.24
C PRO A 120 9.11 3.98 4.53
N VAL A 121 8.86 2.78 5.01
CA VAL A 121 8.20 2.57 6.30
C VAL A 121 9.16 3.08 7.39
N PRO A 122 8.68 3.76 8.46
CA PRO A 122 9.53 4.40 9.47
C PRO A 122 10.57 3.48 10.15
N ASP A 123 10.45 2.16 9.99
CA ASP A 123 11.50 1.20 10.32
C ASP A 123 11.58 0.10 9.26
N GLU A 124 12.46 0.25 8.27
CA GLU A 124 12.75 -0.77 7.25
C GLU A 124 13.25 -2.11 7.86
N ARG A 125 13.57 -2.15 9.16
CA ARG A 125 14.01 -3.36 9.87
C ARG A 125 12.87 -4.17 10.45
N LEU A 126 11.68 -3.59 10.57
CA LEU A 126 10.48 -4.30 10.98
C LEU A 126 9.68 -4.63 9.71
N PRO A 127 9.48 -5.92 9.39
CA PRO A 127 8.64 -6.28 8.25
C PRO A 127 7.25 -5.69 8.46
N LEU A 128 6.66 -5.15 7.40
CA LEU A 128 5.25 -4.79 7.40
C LEU A 128 4.43 -6.00 7.85
N PRO A 129 3.32 -5.78 8.57
CA PRO A 129 2.43 -6.88 8.94
C PRO A 129 2.05 -7.71 7.71
N SER A 130 2.09 -9.03 7.82
CA SER A 130 1.65 -9.92 6.73
C SER A 130 0.13 -9.88 6.49
N VAL A 131 -0.61 -9.29 7.44
CA VAL A 131 -2.05 -9.04 7.34
C VAL A 131 -2.25 -7.68 6.69
N ARG A 132 -2.86 -7.65 5.50
CA ARG A 132 -3.03 -6.43 4.71
C ARG A 132 -3.68 -5.28 5.48
N GLU A 133 -4.72 -5.56 6.24
CA GLU A 133 -5.42 -4.55 7.04
C GLU A 133 -4.48 -3.83 8.02
N ARG A 134 -3.52 -4.56 8.61
CA ARG A 134 -2.54 -4.01 9.55
C ARG A 134 -1.44 -3.21 8.85
N GLU A 135 -1.11 -3.54 7.61
CA GLU A 135 -0.24 -2.71 6.78
C GLU A 135 -0.88 -1.34 6.51
N HIS A 136 -2.19 -1.32 6.21
CA HIS A 136 -2.91 -0.07 5.99
C HIS A 136 -2.93 0.82 7.25
N ASP A 137 -3.11 0.23 8.44
CA ASP A 137 -3.04 0.95 9.72
C ASP A 137 -1.71 1.72 9.87
N VAL A 138 -0.57 1.10 9.51
CA VAL A 138 0.76 1.74 9.60
C VAL A 138 0.83 2.99 8.72
N HIS A 139 0.32 2.92 7.48
CA HIS A 139 0.33 4.06 6.58
C HIS A 139 -0.61 5.18 7.02
N VAL A 140 -1.76 4.84 7.60
CA VAL A 140 -2.69 5.81 8.19
C VAL A 140 -2.05 6.49 9.41
N ASP A 141 -1.39 5.74 10.28
CA ASP A 141 -0.79 6.26 11.51
C ASP A 141 0.28 7.33 11.25
N ILE A 142 1.10 7.17 10.20
CA ILE A 142 2.08 8.19 9.76
C ILE A 142 1.41 9.54 9.50
N ARG A 143 0.18 9.53 8.95
CA ARG A 143 -0.57 10.72 8.53
C ARG A 143 -1.46 11.29 9.63
N ARG A 144 -1.64 10.60 10.77
CA ARG A 144 -2.51 11.07 11.86
C ARG A 144 -2.04 12.40 12.46
N ILE A 145 -0.74 12.68 12.41
CA ILE A 145 -0.17 13.93 12.92
C ILE A 145 -0.19 15.06 11.89
N TRP A 146 -0.46 14.77 10.61
CA TRP A 146 -0.46 15.78 9.55
C TRP A 146 -1.68 16.70 9.67
N PRO A 147 -1.58 17.97 9.27
CA PRO A 147 -2.73 18.78 8.95
C PRO A 147 -3.59 18.09 7.87
N ILE A 148 -4.92 18.19 7.99
CA ILE A 148 -5.82 17.58 6.98
C ILE A 148 -5.56 18.11 5.56
N ALA A 149 -5.13 19.37 5.44
CA ALA A 149 -4.78 19.97 4.16
C ALA A 149 -3.62 19.22 3.46
N GLU A 150 -2.60 18.78 4.20
CA GLU A 150 -1.49 17.99 3.65
C GLU A 150 -1.94 16.59 3.22
N VAL A 151 -2.88 15.99 3.96
CA VAL A 151 -3.48 14.70 3.57
C VAL A 151 -4.26 14.83 2.26
N ILE A 152 -5.04 15.91 2.10
CA ILE A 152 -5.80 16.18 0.87
C ILE A 152 -4.85 16.50 -0.29
N GLU A 153 -3.78 17.25 -0.05
CA GLU A 153 -2.75 17.55 -1.05
C GLU A 153 -2.07 16.27 -1.53
N GLU A 154 -1.74 15.33 -0.63
CA GLU A 154 -1.17 14.04 -1.03
C GLU A 154 -2.15 13.24 -1.89
N LEU A 155 -3.44 13.19 -1.49
CA LEU A 155 -4.49 12.52 -2.27
C LEU A 155 -4.60 13.10 -3.69
N ASP A 156 -4.62 14.42 -3.82
CA ASP A 156 -4.75 15.12 -5.10
C ASP A 156 -3.51 14.90 -5.98
N HIS A 157 -2.33 15.16 -5.43
CA HIS A 157 -1.05 15.12 -6.15
C HIS A 157 -0.74 13.73 -6.70
N TYR A 158 -0.84 12.69 -5.86
CA TYR A 158 -0.56 11.32 -6.29
C TYR A 158 -1.76 10.67 -6.95
N GLY A 159 -2.99 11.11 -6.66
CA GLY A 159 -4.21 10.66 -7.32
C GLY A 159 -4.18 10.90 -8.83
N GLY A 160 -3.84 12.12 -9.26
CA GLY A 160 -3.69 12.44 -10.68
C GLY A 160 -2.60 11.63 -11.39
N GLN A 161 -1.46 11.40 -10.72
CA GLN A 161 -0.37 10.57 -11.28
C GLN A 161 -0.78 9.10 -11.40
N ARG A 162 -1.50 8.59 -10.40
CA ARG A 162 -2.05 7.23 -10.40
C ARG A 162 -2.97 6.99 -11.58
N LEU A 163 -3.82 7.93 -11.96
CA LEU A 163 -4.70 7.79 -13.13
C LEU A 163 -3.89 7.52 -14.42
N THR A 164 -2.85 8.32 -14.64
CA THR A 164 -1.94 8.11 -15.78
C THR A 164 -1.27 6.74 -15.75
N ARG A 165 -0.83 6.29 -14.57
CA ARG A 165 -0.21 4.97 -14.37
C ARG A 165 -1.20 3.84 -14.67
N LEU A 166 -2.44 3.94 -14.20
CA LEU A 166 -3.47 2.89 -14.38
C LEU A 166 -3.84 2.70 -15.85
N SER A 167 -3.92 3.76 -16.64
CA SER A 167 -4.11 3.66 -18.09
C SER A 167 -2.98 2.86 -18.75
N ALA A 168 -1.73 3.08 -18.35
CA ALA A 168 -0.59 2.35 -18.88
C ALA A 168 -0.62 0.86 -18.54
N LEU A 169 -1.18 0.48 -17.37
CA LEU A 169 -1.36 -0.92 -16.98
C LEU A 169 -2.40 -1.67 -17.82
N GLN A 170 -3.18 -1.00 -18.67
CA GLN A 170 -4.17 -1.65 -19.53
C GLN A 170 -3.59 -2.18 -20.86
N SER A 171 -2.32 -1.88 -21.17
CA SER A 171 -1.70 -2.25 -22.45
C SER A 171 -0.70 -3.40 -22.33
N GLU A 172 -0.67 -4.29 -23.31
CA GLU A 172 0.29 -5.40 -23.36
C GLU A 172 1.73 -4.94 -23.65
N PRO A 173 2.77 -5.68 -23.17
CA PRO A 173 2.70 -6.93 -22.40
C PRO A 173 2.45 -6.71 -20.89
N LEU A 174 2.31 -5.46 -20.45
CA LEU A 174 2.21 -5.13 -19.04
C LEU A 174 0.87 -5.61 -18.46
N ALA A 175 -0.22 -5.44 -19.20
CA ALA A 175 -1.57 -5.81 -18.79
C ALA A 175 -1.65 -7.23 -18.23
N SER A 176 -1.12 -8.22 -18.95
CA SER A 176 -1.14 -9.63 -18.55
C SER A 176 0.01 -10.03 -17.60
N SER A 177 0.93 -9.13 -17.27
CA SER A 177 2.04 -9.45 -16.38
C SER A 177 1.53 -9.75 -14.95
N PRO A 178 2.04 -10.80 -14.28
CA PRO A 178 1.60 -11.15 -12.94
C PRO A 178 2.09 -10.13 -11.90
N LEU A 179 1.22 -9.80 -10.96
CA LEU A 179 1.48 -8.96 -9.79
C LEU A 179 1.05 -9.72 -8.54
N GLU A 180 2.02 -10.01 -7.67
CA GLU A 180 1.72 -10.44 -6.30
C GLU A 180 1.26 -9.25 -5.48
N VAL A 181 0.13 -9.41 -4.79
CA VAL A 181 -0.43 -8.39 -3.90
C VAL A 181 -0.49 -9.03 -2.50
N PRO A 182 0.43 -8.66 -1.57
CA PRO A 182 0.63 -9.36 -0.30
C PRO A 182 -0.65 -9.59 0.52
N GLY A 183 -1.04 -10.83 0.77
CA GLY A 183 -2.27 -11.15 1.51
C GLY A 183 -3.59 -11.06 0.73
N LEU A 184 -3.56 -10.76 -0.58
CA LEU A 184 -4.74 -10.83 -1.45
C LEU A 184 -4.60 -11.85 -2.60
N GLY A 185 -3.39 -12.23 -2.99
CA GLY A 185 -3.12 -13.20 -4.06
C GLY A 185 -2.32 -12.62 -5.22
N THR A 186 -2.39 -13.28 -6.38
CA THR A 186 -1.67 -12.91 -7.60
C THR A 186 -2.65 -12.57 -8.71
N TYR A 187 -2.49 -11.40 -9.32
CA TYR A 187 -3.44 -10.84 -10.29
C TYR A 187 -2.69 -10.37 -11.55
N PRO A 188 -3.36 -10.15 -12.69
CA PRO A 188 -2.73 -9.50 -13.83
C PRO A 188 -2.64 -7.99 -13.52
N MET A 189 -1.63 -7.29 -14.02
CA MET A 189 -1.48 -5.87 -13.69
C MET A 189 -2.68 -5.00 -14.10
N HIS A 190 -3.41 -5.36 -15.17
CA HIS A 190 -4.60 -4.61 -15.55
C HIS A 190 -5.68 -4.62 -14.45
N ALA A 191 -5.72 -5.64 -13.58
CA ALA A 191 -6.70 -5.74 -12.50
C ALA A 191 -6.46 -4.75 -11.36
N VAL A 192 -5.29 -4.11 -11.28
CA VAL A 192 -5.01 -3.08 -10.27
C VAL A 192 -6.05 -1.94 -10.33
N ALA A 193 -6.48 -1.56 -11.53
CA ALA A 193 -7.54 -0.55 -11.69
C ALA A 193 -8.88 -1.00 -11.09
N ASN A 194 -9.20 -2.30 -11.17
CA ASN A 194 -10.44 -2.86 -10.64
C ASN A 194 -10.40 -2.86 -9.10
N GLY A 195 -9.29 -3.29 -8.51
CA GLY A 195 -9.10 -3.27 -7.06
C GLY A 195 -9.15 -1.86 -6.47
N LEU A 196 -8.56 -0.87 -7.15
CA LEU A 196 -8.61 0.53 -6.69
C LEU A 196 -9.98 1.18 -6.90
N ALA A 197 -10.70 0.85 -7.97
CA ALA A 197 -12.09 1.27 -8.14
C ALA A 197 -12.97 0.69 -7.03
N PHE A 198 -12.79 -0.59 -6.68
CA PHE A 198 -13.46 -1.23 -5.54
C PHE A 198 -13.17 -0.52 -4.22
N ASP A 199 -11.89 -0.26 -3.95
CA ASP A 199 -11.43 0.42 -2.74
C ASP A 199 -12.06 1.81 -2.59
N CYS A 200 -11.97 2.63 -3.64
CA CYS A 200 -12.57 3.97 -3.66
C CYS A 200 -14.10 3.92 -3.55
N PHE A 201 -14.76 2.97 -4.20
CA PHE A 201 -16.20 2.78 -4.11
C PHE A 201 -16.63 2.47 -2.66
N CYS A 202 -15.99 1.48 -2.03
CA CYS A 202 -16.26 1.10 -0.66
C CYS A 202 -16.07 2.28 0.29
N HIS A 203 -14.92 2.93 0.22
CA HIS A 203 -14.63 4.03 1.11
C HIS A 203 -15.57 5.23 0.92
N LEU A 204 -15.89 5.59 -0.32
CA LEU A 204 -16.78 6.72 -0.58
C LEU A 204 -18.21 6.45 -0.08
N TYR A 205 -18.83 5.35 -0.53
CA TYR A 205 -20.26 5.12 -0.34
C TYR A 205 -20.60 4.37 0.96
N HIS A 206 -19.64 3.63 1.53
CA HIS A 206 -19.88 2.81 2.71
C HIS A 206 -19.16 3.30 3.96
N ASP A 207 -17.99 3.96 3.84
CA ASP A 207 -17.24 4.42 5.03
C ASP A 207 -17.37 5.92 5.32
N ILE A 208 -17.39 6.75 4.27
CA ILE A 208 -17.41 8.21 4.39
C ILE A 208 -18.85 8.73 4.35
N ALA A 209 -19.56 8.50 3.25
CA ALA A 209 -20.87 9.10 3.00
C ALA A 209 -22.00 8.33 3.69
N ALA A 210 -23.02 9.07 4.12
CA ALA A 210 -24.26 8.52 4.61
C ALA A 210 -25.00 7.69 3.53
N PRO A 211 -25.77 6.65 3.91
CA PRO A 211 -26.08 6.25 5.29
C PRO A 211 -25.04 5.34 5.95
N GLY A 212 -24.03 4.86 5.22
CA GLY A 212 -22.99 3.99 5.77
C GLY A 212 -22.05 4.72 6.72
N GLY A 213 -21.51 5.85 6.27
CA GLY A 213 -20.64 6.75 7.02
C GLY A 213 -21.35 7.97 7.62
N PRO A 214 -20.62 8.82 8.36
CA PRO A 214 -21.21 9.95 9.09
C PRO A 214 -21.46 11.19 8.22
N VAL A 215 -20.85 11.29 7.03
CA VAL A 215 -20.82 12.52 6.23
C VAL A 215 -22.08 12.62 5.36
N GLN A 216 -22.89 13.66 5.59
CA GLN A 216 -24.11 13.90 4.82
C GLN A 216 -23.77 14.60 3.50
N ARG A 217 -23.71 13.83 2.41
CA ARG A 217 -23.54 14.36 1.05
C ARG A 217 -24.48 13.68 0.07
N GLU A 218 -25.03 14.48 -0.83
CA GLU A 218 -25.69 13.97 -2.02
C GLU A 218 -24.61 13.51 -3.00
N LEU A 219 -24.46 12.19 -3.11
CA LEU A 219 -23.62 11.58 -4.13
C LEU A 219 -24.51 11.07 -5.27
N PRO A 220 -24.07 11.18 -6.53
CA PRO A 220 -24.77 10.49 -7.61
C PRO A 220 -24.77 8.98 -7.32
N PRO A 221 -25.87 8.27 -7.63
CA PRO A 221 -25.85 6.82 -7.56
C PRO A 221 -24.79 6.30 -8.53
N PRO A 222 -24.00 5.27 -8.15
CA PRO A 222 -23.00 4.70 -9.03
C PRO A 222 -23.68 4.07 -10.25
N THR A 223 -23.12 4.29 -11.44
CA THR A 223 -23.68 3.72 -12.68
C THR A 223 -23.34 2.23 -12.82
N HIS A 224 -23.96 1.57 -13.81
CA HIS A 224 -23.63 0.18 -14.10
C HIS A 224 -22.16 0.02 -14.52
N GLU A 225 -21.66 0.94 -15.35
CA GLU A 225 -20.29 0.98 -15.84
C GLU A 225 -19.28 1.21 -14.71
N GLU A 226 -19.66 2.00 -13.70
CA GLU A 226 -18.84 2.23 -12.50
C GLU A 226 -18.80 1.00 -11.58
N LEU A 227 -19.92 0.28 -11.43
CA LEU A 227 -20.01 -0.90 -10.58
C LEU A 227 -19.46 -2.17 -11.21
N HIS A 228 -19.50 -2.29 -12.54
CA HIS A 228 -18.99 -3.48 -13.23
C HIS A 228 -17.56 -3.88 -12.81
N PRO A 229 -16.54 -2.99 -12.85
CA PRO A 229 -15.17 -3.34 -12.42
C PRO A 229 -15.06 -3.62 -10.92
N VAL A 230 -15.90 -2.97 -10.09
CA VAL A 230 -15.97 -3.20 -8.63
C VAL A 230 -16.41 -4.64 -8.34
N VAL A 231 -17.50 -5.08 -8.98
CA VAL A 231 -18.02 -6.44 -8.84
C VAL A 231 -17.05 -7.45 -9.46
N GLN A 232 -16.43 -7.11 -10.59
CA GLN A 232 -15.45 -7.98 -11.23
C GLN A 232 -14.22 -8.22 -10.33
N TRP A 233 -13.74 -7.20 -9.62
CA TRP A 233 -12.70 -7.37 -8.60
C TRP A 233 -13.11 -8.39 -7.53
N MET A 234 -14.34 -8.31 -7.01
CA MET A 234 -14.84 -9.28 -6.04
C MET A 234 -14.84 -10.70 -6.62
N MET A 235 -15.27 -10.87 -7.87
CA MET A 235 -15.28 -12.19 -8.53
C MET A 235 -13.89 -12.78 -8.73
N TRP A 236 -12.88 -11.94 -9.04
CA TRP A 236 -11.49 -12.38 -9.17
C TRP A 236 -10.80 -12.62 -7.83
N GLY A 237 -11.18 -11.84 -6.82
CA GLY A 237 -10.52 -11.80 -5.53
C GLY A 237 -11.01 -12.85 -4.54
N LEU A 238 -12.33 -13.10 -4.48
CA LEU A 238 -12.93 -14.04 -3.54
C LEU A 238 -12.25 -15.43 -3.55
N PRO A 239 -11.93 -16.05 -4.71
CA PRO A 239 -11.24 -17.34 -4.72
C PRO A 239 -9.80 -17.31 -4.16
N GLN A 240 -9.15 -16.14 -4.15
CA GLN A 240 -7.75 -15.99 -3.71
C GLN A 240 -7.63 -15.51 -2.26
N MET A 241 -8.60 -14.74 -1.78
CA MET A 241 -8.57 -14.12 -0.45
C MET A 241 -9.13 -15.03 0.66
N GLN A 242 -9.76 -16.15 0.31
CA GLN A 242 -10.37 -17.08 1.29
C GLN A 242 -9.38 -18.01 2.01
N GLY A 243 -8.10 -18.00 1.60
CA GLY A 243 -7.10 -18.95 2.10
C GLY A 243 -7.30 -20.36 1.53
N PRO A 244 -6.43 -21.33 1.86
CA PRO A 244 -6.64 -22.73 1.48
C PRO A 244 -7.86 -23.30 2.21
N GLU A 245 -8.68 -24.09 1.49
CA GLU A 245 -9.70 -24.96 2.06
C GLU A 245 -9.10 -26.07 2.95
#